data_AF-A3YIB3-F1
#
_entry.id   AF-A3YIB3-F1
#
_cell.length_a   1.000
_cell.length_b   1.000
_cell.length_c   1.000
_cell.angle_alpha   90.00
_cell.angle_beta   90.00
_cell.angle_gamma   90.00
#
_symmetry.space_group_name_H-M   'P 1'
#
loop_
_entity.id
_entity.type
_entity.pdbx_description
1 polymer ?
#
loop_
_entity_poly.entity_id
_entity_poly.type
_entity_poly.pdbx_seq_one_letter_code
_entity_poly.pdbx_strand_id
1 'polypeptide(L)'
;MASENPTASEYIQHHLQNLTYGQHPDGTWGIAHGAAEAADMGFWAIHLDTMGFSIALGLLFIWLFRKAAKKASAETPSGLQNFVELMVEFVDGSVKETFHGKSKVVAPLALTIFVWVFLMNLMDLIPVDFLPTLAALAGIPYFKVVPT
;
A
#
# COMPACT_ATOMS: atom_id res chain seq x y z
N MET A 1 22.95 28.54 0.59
CA MET A 1 23.23 27.42 1.50
C MET A 1 23.57 26.23 0.63
N ALA A 2 24.77 25.66 0.77
CA ALA A 2 25.26 24.63 -0.12
C ALA A 2 24.40 23.36 0.02
N SER A 3 23.77 22.95 -1.08
CA SER A 3 23.15 21.65 -1.21
C SER A 3 24.28 20.63 -1.28
N GLU A 4 24.70 20.09 -0.12
CA GLU A 4 25.50 18.88 -0.11
C GLU A 4 24.64 17.76 -0.72
N ASN A 5 25.11 17.19 -1.83
CA ASN A 5 24.49 16.01 -2.40
C ASN A 5 24.63 14.89 -1.38
N PRO A 6 23.54 14.23 -0.94
CA PRO A 6 23.62 13.14 0.01
C PRO A 6 24.52 12.05 -0.53
N THR A 7 25.37 11.49 0.33
CA THR A 7 26.17 10.32 -0.04
C THR A 7 25.23 9.17 -0.42
N ALA A 8 25.68 8.23 -1.25
CA ALA A 8 24.84 7.09 -1.66
C ALA A 8 24.29 6.30 -0.47
N SER A 9 25.04 6.23 0.64
CA SER A 9 24.59 5.61 1.89
C SER A 9 23.49 6.41 2.60
N GLU A 10 23.60 7.73 2.67
CA GLU A 10 22.55 8.59 3.24
C GLU A 10 21.28 8.57 2.38
N TYR A 11 21.42 8.55 1.06
CA TYR A 11 20.30 8.36 0.14
C TYR A 11 19.57 7.05 0.40
N ILE A 12 20.29 5.93 0.48
CA ILE A 12 19.70 4.63 0.78
C ILE A 12 18.99 4.65 2.15
N GLN A 13 19.63 5.21 3.18
CA GLN A 13 19.03 5.29 4.52
C GLN A 13 17.77 6.17 4.55
N HIS A 14 17.76 7.28 3.81
CA HIS A 14 16.62 8.18 3.71
C HIS A 14 15.39 7.48 3.09
N HIS A 15 15.60 6.65 2.07
CA HIS A 15 14.52 5.91 1.39
C HIS A 15 14.07 4.65 2.13
N LEU A 16 14.86 4.14 3.07
CA LEU A 16 14.50 2.98 3.90
C LEU A 16 13.78 3.37 5.20
N GLN A 17 13.71 4.66 5.54
CA GLN A 17 13.05 5.15 6.75
C GLN A 17 11.54 5.35 6.54
N ASN A 18 10.75 4.77 7.44
CA ASN A 18 9.31 4.96 7.48
C ASN A 18 8.95 6.21 8.29
N LEU A 19 7.91 6.93 7.87
CA LEU A 19 7.26 7.95 8.68
C LEU A 19 6.58 7.28 9.88
N THR A 20 7.17 7.45 11.05
CA THR A 20 6.79 6.70 12.26
C THR A 20 6.24 7.65 13.34
N TYR A 21 5.10 7.29 13.92
CA TYR A 21 4.47 8.00 15.04
C TYR A 21 4.46 7.10 16.27
N GLY A 22 4.94 7.62 17.40
CA GLY A 22 5.05 6.82 18.61
C GLY A 22 5.39 7.67 19.83
N GLN A 23 5.62 6.98 20.95
CA GLN A 23 6.03 7.61 22.19
C GLN A 23 7.55 7.72 22.25
N HIS A 24 8.07 8.93 22.41
CA HIS A 24 9.49 9.16 22.63
C HIS A 24 9.91 8.68 24.03
N PRO A 25 11.22 8.44 24.27
CA PRO A 25 11.73 8.02 25.58
C PRO A 25 11.43 9.00 26.74
N ASP A 26 11.13 10.25 26.43
CA ASP A 26 10.72 11.30 27.40
C ASP A 26 9.23 11.23 27.77
N GLY A 27 8.47 10.30 27.19
CA GLY A 27 7.05 10.10 27.41
C GLY A 27 6.13 10.94 26.52
N THR A 28 6.67 11.82 25.68
CA THR A 28 5.91 12.63 24.72
C THR A 28 5.51 11.80 23.49
N TRP A 29 4.43 12.18 22.83
CA TRP A 29 3.97 11.53 21.60
C TRP A 29 4.25 12.43 20.40
N GLY A 30 4.91 11.88 19.38
CA GLY A 30 5.41 12.66 18.26
C GLY A 30 5.71 11.81 17.03
N ILE A 31 6.07 12.51 15.96
CA ILE A 31 6.57 11.91 14.71
C ILE A 31 8.09 11.84 14.82
N ALA A 32 8.67 10.68 14.48
CA ALA A 32 10.12 10.50 14.45
C ALA A 32 10.73 11.31 13.29
N HIS A 33 11.80 12.04 13.58
CA HIS A 33 12.55 12.82 12.58
C HIS A 33 13.84 12.11 12.13
N GLY A 34 13.93 10.79 12.34
CA GLY A 34 15.00 9.94 11.83
C GLY A 34 14.91 8.49 12.32
N ALA A 35 15.74 7.60 11.76
CA ALA A 35 15.76 6.17 12.11
C ALA A 35 16.03 5.90 13.60
N ALA A 36 16.89 6.70 14.24
CA ALA A 36 17.22 6.52 15.65
C ALA A 36 15.98 6.77 16.54
N GLU A 37 15.30 7.89 16.33
CA GLU A 37 14.06 8.21 17.06
C GLU A 37 12.96 7.18 16.78
N ALA A 38 12.82 6.71 15.54
CA ALA A 38 11.84 5.68 15.19
C ALA A 38 12.14 4.34 15.88
N ALA A 39 13.42 3.98 16.04
CA ALA A 39 13.83 2.77 16.75
C ALA A 39 13.59 2.88 18.27
N ASP A 40 13.80 4.08 18.82
CA ASP A 40 13.64 4.36 20.26
C ASP A 40 12.17 4.39 20.71
N MET A 41 11.22 4.55 19.79
CA MET A 41 9.77 4.52 20.07
C MET A 41 9.24 3.12 20.45
N GLY A 42 10.03 2.06 20.25
CA GLY A 42 9.72 0.70 20.68
C GLY A 42 8.47 0.10 20.03
N PHE A 43 7.75 -0.75 20.76
CA PHE A 43 6.61 -1.52 20.22
C PHE A 43 5.42 -0.67 19.75
N TRP A 44 5.25 0.53 20.33
CA TRP A 44 4.12 1.42 20.02
C TRP A 44 4.42 2.40 18.88
N ALA A 45 5.44 2.11 18.07
CA ALA A 45 5.79 2.83 16.86
C ALA A 45 4.85 2.43 15.71
N ILE A 46 4.01 3.35 15.26
CA ILE A 46 3.08 3.17 14.14
C ILE A 46 3.70 3.75 12.87
N HIS A 47 3.90 2.93 11.84
CA HIS A 47 4.34 3.36 10.52
C HIS A 47 3.16 3.97 9.74
N LEU A 48 3.06 5.30 9.78
CA LEU A 48 1.94 6.06 9.22
C LEU A 48 1.87 5.96 7.70
N ASP A 49 3.03 5.92 7.05
CA ASP A 49 3.12 5.84 5.60
C ASP A 49 2.61 4.50 5.06
N THR A 50 3.13 3.40 5.59
CA THR A 50 2.74 2.02 5.28
C THR A 50 1.26 1.80 5.56
N MET A 51 0.78 2.23 6.74
CA MET A 51 -0.63 2.10 7.11
C MET A 51 -1.54 2.96 6.23
N GLY A 52 -1.14 4.21 5.96
CA GLY A 52 -1.89 5.14 5.11
C GLY A 52 -2.06 4.60 3.69
N PHE A 53 -0.98 4.13 3.07
CA PHE A 53 -1.04 3.55 1.73
C PHE A 53 -1.81 2.23 1.68
N SER A 54 -1.62 1.34 2.66
CA SER A 54 -2.36 0.08 2.73
C SER A 54 -3.88 0.32 2.77
N ILE A 55 -4.33 1.26 3.61
CA ILE A 55 -5.75 1.63 3.73
C ILE A 55 -6.24 2.31 2.45
N ALA A 56 -5.47 3.26 1.90
CA ALA A 56 -5.85 3.97 0.68
C ALA A 56 -6.02 3.02 -0.52
N LEU A 57 -5.11 2.06 -0.69
CA LEU A 57 -5.20 1.02 -1.72
C LEU A 57 -6.37 0.07 -1.47
N GLY A 58 -6.64 -0.30 -0.22
CA GLY A 58 -7.81 -1.11 0.14
C GLY A 58 -9.13 -0.40 -0.21
N LEU A 59 -9.24 0.90 0.08
CA LEU A 59 -10.39 1.71 -0.30
C LEU A 59 -10.51 1.86 -1.83
N LEU A 60 -9.39 2.03 -2.53
CA LEU A 60 -9.34 2.10 -3.98
C LEU A 60 -9.84 0.79 -4.61
N PHE A 61 -9.39 -0.36 -4.10
CA PHE A 61 -9.86 -1.68 -4.50
C PHE A 61 -11.39 -1.80 -4.34
N ILE A 62 -11.91 -1.50 -3.16
CA ILE A 62 -13.36 -1.58 -2.88
C ILE A 62 -14.13 -0.65 -3.83
N TRP A 63 -13.62 0.56 -4.06
CA TRP A 63 -14.25 1.52 -4.96
C TRP A 63 -14.26 1.05 -6.41
N LEU A 64 -13.14 0.53 -6.92
CA LEU A 64 -13.01 0.00 -8.28
C LEU A 64 -13.96 -1.19 -8.51
N PHE A 65 -13.93 -2.18 -7.63
CA PHE A 65 -14.77 -3.37 -7.74
C PHE A 65 -16.25 -3.04 -7.58
N ARG A 66 -16.60 -2.12 -6.67
CA ARG A 66 -17.98 -1.63 -6.54
C ARG A 66 -18.44 -0.90 -7.79
N LYS A 67 -17.57 -0.10 -8.43
CA LYS A 67 -17.89 0.62 -9.66
C LYS A 67 -18.09 -0.33 -10.83
N ALA A 68 -17.24 -1.35 -10.97
CA ALA A 68 -17.38 -2.39 -11.98
C ALA A 68 -18.66 -3.20 -11.77
N ALA A 69 -18.91 -3.68 -10.54
CA ALA A 69 -20.11 -4.46 -10.22
C ALA A 69 -21.42 -3.68 -10.45
N LYS A 70 -21.46 -2.37 -10.15
CA LYS A 70 -22.65 -1.54 -10.40
C LYS A 70 -22.89 -1.20 -11.87
N LYS A 71 -21.85 -1.21 -12.70
CA LYS A 71 -21.92 -0.89 -14.13
C LYS A 71 -21.83 -2.14 -15.01
N ALA A 72 -21.89 -3.32 -14.41
CA ALA A 72 -21.83 -4.57 -15.12
C ALA A 72 -23.03 -4.68 -16.07
N SER A 73 -22.73 -4.82 -17.36
CA SER A 73 -23.71 -5.02 -18.43
C SER A 73 -23.32 -6.26 -19.21
N ALA A 74 -24.27 -7.16 -19.45
CA ALA A 74 -24.05 -8.37 -20.22
C ALA A 74 -23.93 -8.09 -21.74
N GLU A 75 -24.59 -7.04 -22.22
CA GLU A 75 -24.70 -6.74 -23.66
C GLU A 75 -23.54 -5.85 -24.16
N THR A 76 -23.01 -4.99 -23.30
CA THR A 76 -21.97 -4.00 -23.65
C THR A 76 -20.89 -3.91 -22.57
N PRO A 77 -20.03 -4.94 -22.43
CA PRO A 77 -19.02 -4.96 -21.38
C PRO A 77 -17.99 -3.85 -21.59
N SER A 78 -17.76 -3.07 -20.53
CA SER A 78 -16.71 -2.05 -20.54
C SER A 78 -15.33 -2.67 -20.29
N GLY A 79 -14.25 -2.02 -20.74
CA GLY A 79 -12.89 -2.54 -20.51
C GLY A 79 -12.56 -2.80 -19.02
N LEU A 80 -13.10 -1.98 -18.12
CA LEU A 80 -12.95 -2.16 -16.67
C LEU A 80 -13.71 -3.39 -16.15
N GLN A 81 -14.89 -3.69 -16.71
CA GLN A 81 -15.66 -4.88 -16.36
C GLN A 81 -14.89 -6.14 -16.76
N ASN A 82 -14.39 -6.21 -18.01
CA ASN A 82 -13.60 -7.35 -18.48
C ASN A 82 -12.37 -7.61 -17.60
N PHE A 83 -11.66 -6.54 -17.18
CA PHE A 83 -10.51 -6.69 -16.29
C PHE A 83 -10.91 -7.28 -14.92
N VAL A 84 -12.01 -6.79 -14.33
CA VAL A 84 -12.50 -7.29 -13.04
C VAL A 84 -13.01 -8.73 -13.16
N GLU A 85 -13.73 -9.06 -14.23
CA GLU A 85 -14.19 -10.43 -14.51
C GLU A 85 -13.01 -11.40 -14.63
N LEU A 86 -11.99 -11.04 -15.40
CA LEU A 86 -10.77 -11.85 -15.55
C LEU A 86 -10.10 -12.11 -14.19
N MET A 87 -10.00 -11.09 -13.32
CA MET A 87 -9.44 -11.26 -11.98
C MET A 87 -10.30 -12.20 -11.11
N VAL A 88 -11.63 -12.05 -11.16
CA VAL A 88 -12.55 -12.88 -10.38
C VAL A 88 -12.51 -14.33 -10.84
N GLU A 89 -12.55 -14.58 -12.15
CA GLU A 89 -12.46 -15.92 -12.73
C GLU A 89 -11.14 -16.61 -12.39
N PHE A 90 -10.02 -15.86 -12.46
CA PHE A 90 -8.71 -16.39 -12.09
C PHE A 90 -8.67 -16.87 -10.63
N VAL A 91 -9.18 -16.04 -9.70
CA VAL A 91 -9.21 -16.39 -8.29
C VAL A 91 -10.19 -17.53 -8.02
N ASP A 92 -11.38 -17.51 -8.63
CA ASP A 92 -12.38 -18.57 -8.46
C ASP A 92 -11.86 -19.93 -8.97
N GLY A 93 -11.17 -19.95 -10.11
CA GLY A 93 -10.46 -21.14 -10.60
C GLY A 93 -9.42 -21.65 -9.61
N SER A 94 -8.52 -20.77 -9.16
CA SER A 94 -7.46 -21.11 -8.20
C SER A 94 -8.01 -21.67 -6.88
N VAL A 95 -9.11 -21.10 -6.39
CA VAL A 95 -9.79 -21.56 -5.17
C VAL A 95 -10.44 -22.92 -5.39
N LYS A 96 -11.12 -23.14 -6.52
CA LYS A 96 -11.78 -24.42 -6.83
C LYS A 96 -10.81 -25.58 -6.99
N GLU A 97 -9.62 -25.32 -7.52
CA GLU A 97 -8.56 -26.33 -7.65
C GLU A 97 -7.97 -26.72 -6.28
N THR A 98 -7.85 -25.75 -5.37
CA THR A 98 -7.18 -25.95 -4.08
C THR A 98 -8.15 -26.40 -2.98
N PHE A 99 -9.38 -25.90 -2.99
CA PHE A 99 -10.37 -26.08 -1.91
C PHE A 99 -11.65 -26.72 -2.42
N HIS A 100 -11.94 -27.92 -1.93
CA HIS A 100 -13.07 -28.76 -2.37
C HIS A 100 -14.31 -28.66 -1.45
N GLY A 101 -14.27 -27.81 -0.41
CA GLY A 101 -15.37 -27.61 0.53
C GLY A 101 -16.38 -26.56 0.08
N LYS A 102 -17.60 -26.57 0.64
CA LYS A 102 -18.59 -25.51 0.41
C LYS A 102 -18.42 -24.41 1.45
N SER A 103 -17.78 -23.30 1.09
CA SER A 103 -17.71 -22.09 1.92
C SER A 103 -17.99 -20.84 1.10
N LYS A 104 -18.95 -20.03 1.56
CA LYS A 104 -19.30 -18.74 0.93
C LYS A 104 -18.27 -17.64 1.21
N VAL A 105 -17.31 -17.87 2.11
CA VAL A 105 -16.34 -16.86 2.56
C VAL A 105 -14.97 -17.05 1.90
N VAL A 106 -14.60 -18.27 1.52
CA VAL A 106 -13.27 -18.58 1.00
C VAL A 106 -12.99 -17.85 -0.32
N ALA A 107 -13.90 -17.92 -1.29
CA ALA A 107 -13.74 -17.25 -2.57
C ALA A 107 -13.62 -15.72 -2.46
N PRO A 108 -14.52 -14.98 -1.77
CA PRO A 108 -14.37 -13.54 -1.62
C PRO A 108 -13.14 -13.14 -0.80
N LEU A 109 -12.75 -13.93 0.21
CA LEU A 109 -11.53 -13.65 0.98
C LEU A 109 -10.28 -13.80 0.11
N ALA A 110 -10.18 -14.89 -0.66
CA ALA A 110 -9.08 -15.10 -1.59
C ALA A 110 -8.95 -13.95 -2.61
N LEU A 111 -10.09 -13.46 -3.12
CA LEU A 111 -10.12 -12.32 -4.04
C LEU A 111 -9.57 -11.07 -3.39
N THR A 112 -10.00 -10.77 -2.16
CA THR A 112 -9.51 -9.59 -1.43
C THR A 112 -8.01 -9.66 -1.17
N ILE A 113 -7.49 -10.81 -0.73
CA ILE A 113 -6.07 -11.00 -0.46
C ILE A 113 -5.27 -10.86 -1.75
N PHE A 114 -5.67 -11.56 -2.81
CA PHE A 114 -4.96 -11.53 -4.08
C PHE A 114 -4.89 -10.12 -4.67
N VAL A 115 -6.02 -9.44 -4.81
CA VAL A 115 -6.05 -8.12 -5.44
C VAL A 115 -5.37 -7.07 -4.56
N TRP A 116 -5.55 -7.13 -3.24
CA TRP A 116 -4.95 -6.14 -2.34
C TRP A 116 -3.42 -6.28 -2.28
N VAL A 117 -2.90 -7.51 -2.18
CA VAL A 117 -1.45 -7.76 -2.25
C VAL A 117 -0.90 -7.41 -3.62
N PHE A 118 -1.61 -7.77 -4.71
CA PHE A 118 -1.23 -7.37 -6.06
C PHE A 118 -1.11 -5.84 -6.19
N LEU A 119 -2.07 -5.07 -5.64
CA LEU A 119 -2.03 -3.61 -5.67
C LEU A 119 -0.89 -3.02 -4.83
N MET A 120 -0.59 -3.59 -3.66
CA MET A 120 0.56 -3.16 -2.87
C MET A 120 1.88 -3.41 -3.62
N ASN A 121 2.03 -4.59 -4.22
CA ASN A 121 3.20 -4.92 -5.05
C ASN A 121 3.24 -4.10 -6.35
N LEU A 122 2.09 -3.68 -6.89
CA LEU A 122 2.05 -2.83 -8.08
C LEU A 122 2.64 -1.44 -7.79
N MET A 123 2.53 -0.95 -6.55
CA MET A 123 3.16 0.31 -6.16
C MET A 123 4.70 0.24 -6.23
N ASP A 124 5.31 -0.94 -6.07
CA ASP A 124 6.77 -1.12 -6.26
C ASP A 124 7.22 -0.87 -7.70
N LEU A 125 6.32 -1.03 -8.67
CA LEU A 125 6.62 -0.77 -10.07
C LEU A 125 6.60 0.73 -10.39
N ILE A 126 5.96 1.55 -9.54
CA ILE A 126 5.97 3.00 -9.69
C ILE A 126 7.35 3.50 -9.27
N PRO A 127 8.03 4.35 -10.07
CA PRO A 127 9.34 4.88 -9.72
C PRO A 127 9.33 5.51 -8.32
N VAL A 128 10.19 4.98 -7.44
CA VAL A 128 10.27 5.33 -6.01
C VAL A 128 10.48 6.82 -5.78
N ASP A 129 11.01 7.57 -6.76
CA ASP A 129 11.28 9.00 -6.64
C ASP A 129 10.09 9.89 -7.02
N PHE A 130 9.09 9.39 -7.77
CA PHE A 130 8.02 10.25 -8.28
C PHE A 130 7.11 10.81 -7.16
N LEU A 131 6.79 9.96 -6.18
CA LEU A 131 5.89 10.30 -5.08
C LEU A 131 6.60 11.05 -3.93
N PRO A 132 7.82 10.68 -3.50
CA PRO A 132 8.60 11.48 -2.56
C PRO A 132 8.96 12.87 -3.08
N THR A 133 9.21 13.04 -4.39
CA THR A 133 9.45 14.39 -4.94
C THR A 133 8.19 15.27 -4.85
N LEU A 134 7.00 14.69 -5.07
CA LEU A 134 5.72 15.39 -4.85
C LEU A 134 5.44 15.66 -3.36
N ALA A 135 5.81 14.73 -2.47
CA ALA A 135 5.68 14.91 -1.02
C ALA A 135 6.65 15.96 -0.46
N ALA A 136 7.88 16.03 -0.99
CA ALA A 136 8.86 17.05 -0.68
C ALA A 136 8.38 18.45 -1.11
N LEU A 137 7.72 18.55 -2.27
CA LEU A 137 7.04 19.79 -2.70
C LEU A 137 5.88 20.20 -1.78
N ALA A 138 5.27 19.24 -1.08
CA ALA A 138 4.22 19.46 -0.07
C ALA A 138 4.77 19.64 1.37
N GLY A 139 6.10 19.61 1.56
CA GLY A 139 6.75 19.84 2.86
C GLY A 139 6.91 18.61 3.75
N ILE A 140 6.78 17.39 3.23
CA ILE A 140 6.96 16.14 3.99
C ILE A 140 8.36 15.57 3.70
N PRO A 141 9.26 15.44 4.70
CA PRO A 141 10.65 15.06 4.48
C PRO A 141 10.86 13.56 4.21
N TYR A 142 10.06 12.66 4.79
CA TYR A 142 10.21 11.21 4.64
C TYR A 142 8.91 10.56 4.18
N PHE A 143 8.99 9.69 3.16
CA PHE A 143 7.80 9.08 2.57
C PHE A 143 8.11 7.72 1.93
N LYS A 144 7.75 6.62 2.60
CA LYS A 144 7.76 5.28 1.99
C LYS A 144 6.37 4.93 1.47
N VAL A 145 6.28 4.70 0.17
CA VAL A 145 5.01 4.43 -0.52
C VAL A 145 4.59 2.96 -0.41
N VAL A 146 5.57 2.08 -0.24
CA VAL A 146 5.41 0.63 -0.36
C VAL A 146 5.02 0.04 1.00
N PRO A 147 3.81 -0.53 1.13
CA PRO A 147 3.36 -1.09 2.40
C PRO A 147 3.86 -2.50 2.71
N THR A 148 4.28 -3.23 1.67
CA THR A 148 4.82 -4.60 1.73
C THR A 148 6.30 -4.62 2.07
#